data_AF-Q218Z0-F1
#
_entry.id   AF-Q218Z0-F1
#
_cell.length_a   1.000
_cell.length_b   1.000
_cell.length_c   1.000
_cell.angle_alpha   90.00
_cell.angle_beta   90.00
_cell.angle_gamma   90.00
#
_symmetry.space_group_name_H-M   'P 1'
#
loop_
_entity.id
_entity.type
_entity.pdbx_description
1 polymer ?
#
loop_
_entity_poly.entity_id
_entity_poly.type
_entity_poly.pdbx_seq_one_letter_code
_entity_poly.pdbx_strand_id
1 'polypeptide(L)'
;MSEFEIAQHVWQCLHQAASEAPQTALPMLKRLTRLVGGDGRAHPLELDEARSTAFLAVCDYAKALHRGQPAERLWTVAVAATEHWRALSKRTGAPAQLAPAVAG
;
A
#
# COMPACT_ATOMS: atom_id res chain seq x y z
N MET A 1 -0.89 -13.44 2.56
CA MET A 1 0.13 -12.39 2.70
C MET A 1 -0.24 -11.59 3.92
N SER A 2 0.71 -11.29 4.80
CA SER A 2 0.57 -10.32 5.89
C SER A 2 0.35 -8.91 5.34
N GLU A 3 -0.17 -8.00 6.16
CA GLU A 3 -0.32 -6.59 5.78
C GLU A 3 0.98 -5.96 5.23
N PHE A 4 2.13 -6.34 5.79
CA PHE A 4 3.41 -5.83 5.30
C PHE A 4 3.74 -6.35 3.89
N GLU A 5 3.54 -7.65 3.65
CA GLU A 5 3.75 -8.25 2.34
C GLU A 5 2.82 -7.65 1.29
N ILE A 6 1.56 -7.40 1.67
CA ILE A 6 0.58 -6.75 0.78
C ILE A 6 1.05 -5.33 0.45
N ALA A 7 1.37 -4.51 1.46
CA ALA A 7 1.84 -3.14 1.25
C ALA A 7 3.13 -3.09 0.40
N GLN A 8 4.05 -4.04 0.62
CA GLN A 8 5.26 -4.17 -0.19
C GLN A 8 4.94 -4.52 -1.65
N HIS A 9 4.00 -5.43 -1.90
CA HIS A 9 3.59 -5.79 -3.25
C HIS A 9 2.94 -4.62 -3.99
N VAL A 10 2.09 -3.85 -3.31
CA VAL A 10 1.51 -2.60 -3.86
C VAL A 10 2.61 -1.61 -4.22
N TRP A 11 3.59 -1.40 -3.33
CA TRP A 11 4.70 -0.47 -3.56
C TRP A 11 5.52 -0.89 -4.79
N GLN A 12 5.88 -2.17 -4.91
CA GLN A 12 6.61 -2.69 -6.07
C GLN A 12 5.80 -2.53 -7.37
N CYS A 13 4.49 -2.81 -7.32
CA CYS A 13 3.62 -2.65 -8.47
C CYS A 13 3.51 -1.20 -8.93
N LEU A 14 3.45 -0.23 -8.00
CA LEU A 14 3.45 1.21 -8.32
C LEU A 14 4.74 1.64 -9.04
N HIS A 15 5.89 1.16 -8.59
CA HIS A 15 7.18 1.46 -9.24
C HIS A 15 7.28 0.83 -10.63
N GLN A 16 6.89 -0.45 -10.77
CA GLN A 16 6.86 -1.09 -12.09
C GLN A 16 5.88 -0.39 -13.03
N ALA A 17 4.68 -0.04 -12.55
CA ALA A 17 3.67 0.62 -13.39
C ALA A 17 4.13 2.00 -13.89
N ALA A 18 5.02 2.69 -13.19
CA ALA A 18 5.56 3.99 -13.63
C ALA A 18 6.58 3.88 -14.77
N SER A 19 7.24 2.72 -14.92
CA SER A 19 8.15 2.47 -16.04
C SER A 19 7.48 1.93 -17.30
N GLU A 20 6.16 1.73 -17.27
CA GLU A 20 5.41 1.03 -18.31
C GLU A 20 4.46 1.97 -19.06
N ALA A 21 4.12 1.59 -20.30
CA ALA A 21 3.07 2.28 -21.03
C ALA A 21 1.70 2.11 -20.34
N PRO A 22 0.76 3.08 -20.45
CA PRO A 22 -0.54 3.00 -19.77
C PRO A 22 -1.32 1.70 -20.03
N GLN A 23 -1.24 1.15 -21.25
CA GLN A 23 -1.88 -0.12 -21.63
C GLN A 23 -1.36 -1.34 -20.85
N THR A 24 -0.12 -1.30 -20.38
CA THR A 24 0.51 -2.33 -19.55
C THR A 24 0.32 -2.03 -18.06
N ALA A 25 0.46 -0.76 -17.66
CA ALA A 25 0.33 -0.31 -16.28
C ALA A 25 -1.08 -0.51 -15.71
N LEU A 26 -2.13 -0.19 -16.48
CA LEU A 26 -3.52 -0.24 -16.01
C LEU A 26 -3.98 -1.64 -15.55
N PRO A 27 -3.76 -2.72 -16.31
CA PRO A 27 -4.03 -4.08 -15.83
C PRO A 27 -3.29 -4.43 -14.53
N MET A 28 -2.05 -3.97 -14.36
CA MET A 28 -1.27 -4.23 -13.14
C MET A 28 -1.92 -3.56 -11.93
N LEU A 29 -2.23 -2.27 -12.03
CA LEU A 29 -2.86 -1.50 -10.96
C LEU A 29 -4.25 -2.04 -10.62
N LYS A 30 -5.04 -2.45 -11.62
CA LYS A 30 -6.36 -3.06 -11.39
C LYS A 30 -6.28 -4.36 -10.59
N ARG A 31 -5.23 -5.16 -10.73
CA ARG A 31 -5.06 -6.40 -9.94
C ARG A 31 -4.88 -6.13 -8.45
N LEU A 32 -4.41 -4.93 -8.06
CA LEU A 32 -4.23 -4.54 -6.66
C LEU A 32 -5.56 -4.40 -5.91
N THR A 33 -6.69 -4.20 -6.60
CA THR A 33 -8.02 -4.12 -5.97
C THR A 33 -8.36 -5.35 -5.12
N ARG A 34 -7.82 -6.52 -5.46
CA ARG A 34 -8.03 -7.76 -4.70
C ARG A 34 -7.30 -7.78 -3.36
N LEU A 35 -6.33 -6.91 -3.17
CA LEU A 35 -5.48 -6.83 -1.98
C LEU A 35 -6.04 -5.90 -0.91
N VAL A 36 -7.11 -5.15 -1.23
CA VAL A 36 -7.74 -4.15 -0.34
C VAL A 36 -8.42 -4.77 0.87
N GLY A 37 -8.85 -6.04 0.76
CA GLY A 37 -9.42 -6.79 1.87
C GLY A 37 -8.44 -7.08 3.02
N GLY A 38 -7.16 -6.72 2.84
CA GLY A 38 -6.11 -7.00 3.81
C GLY A 38 -5.85 -8.50 3.98
N ASP A 39 -5.18 -8.86 5.06
CA ASP A 39 -4.90 -10.26 5.41
C ASP A 39 -6.07 -11.00 6.08
N GLY A 40 -7.26 -10.38 6.13
CA GLY A 40 -8.48 -10.93 6.74
C GLY A 40 -8.52 -10.89 8.27
N ARG A 41 -7.55 -10.22 8.92
CA ARG A 41 -7.50 -10.04 10.37
C ARG A 41 -7.96 -8.64 10.77
N ALA A 42 -8.39 -8.50 12.02
CA ALA A 42 -8.62 -7.18 12.61
C ALA A 42 -7.26 -6.49 12.84
N HIS A 43 -7.20 -5.20 12.49
CA HIS A 43 -6.01 -4.37 12.64
C HIS A 43 -6.32 -3.12 13.45
N PRO A 44 -5.29 -2.42 13.98
CA PRO A 44 -5.48 -1.08 14.52
C PRO A 44 -6.07 -0.14 13.48
N LEU A 45 -6.93 0.80 13.91
CA LEU A 45 -7.58 1.78 13.04
C LEU A 45 -6.58 2.53 12.14
N GLU A 46 -5.44 2.95 12.70
CA GLU A 46 -4.37 3.65 11.96
C GLU A 46 -3.89 2.83 10.74
N LEU A 47 -3.84 1.50 10.87
CA LEU A 47 -3.40 0.62 9.79
C LEU A 47 -4.48 0.46 8.71
N ASP A 48 -5.74 0.35 9.12
CA ASP A 48 -6.89 0.30 8.20
C ASP A 48 -7.07 1.62 7.43
N GLU A 49 -6.85 2.75 8.09
CA GLU A 49 -6.87 4.09 7.48
C GLU A 49 -5.73 4.28 6.47
N ALA A 50 -4.51 3.85 6.83
CA ALA A 50 -3.37 3.91 5.92
C ALA A 50 -3.58 3.02 4.68
N ARG A 51 -4.12 1.80 4.86
CA ARG A 51 -4.47 0.90 3.74
C ARG A 51 -5.52 1.53 2.83
N SER A 52 -6.60 2.04 3.41
CA SER A 52 -7.68 2.73 2.69
C SER A 52 -7.15 3.92 1.89
N THR A 53 -6.30 4.72 2.50
CA THR A 53 -5.66 5.89 1.87
C THR A 53 -4.77 5.49 0.71
N ALA A 54 -3.91 4.48 0.89
CA ALA A 54 -3.07 3.95 -0.18
C ALA A 54 -3.91 3.43 -1.36
N PHE A 55 -4.99 2.71 -1.08
CA PHE A 55 -5.89 2.21 -2.11
C PHE A 55 -6.54 3.33 -2.93
N LEU A 56 -7.08 4.36 -2.28
CA LEU A 56 -7.69 5.49 -2.97
C LEU A 56 -6.67 6.22 -3.86
N ALA A 57 -5.45 6.44 -3.36
CA ALA A 57 -4.40 7.07 -4.14
C ALA A 57 -3.99 6.23 -5.37
N VAL A 58 -3.91 4.89 -5.23
CA VAL A 58 -3.70 3.97 -6.36
C VAL A 58 -4.84 4.08 -7.38
N CYS A 59 -6.09 4.16 -6.92
CA CYS A 59 -7.25 4.34 -7.80
C CYS A 59 -7.20 5.65 -8.58
N ASP A 60 -6.83 6.75 -7.94
CA ASP A 60 -6.71 8.05 -8.61
C ASP A 60 -5.59 8.05 -9.65
N TYR A 61 -4.44 7.45 -9.32
CA TYR A 61 -3.34 7.25 -10.28
C TYR A 61 -3.79 6.43 -11.49
N ALA A 62 -4.40 5.26 -11.25
CA ALA A 62 -4.91 4.39 -12.33
C ALA A 62 -5.98 5.11 -13.18
N LYS A 63 -6.83 5.93 -12.56
CA LYS A 63 -7.86 6.70 -13.25
C LYS A 63 -7.27 7.79 -14.15
N ALA A 64 -6.22 8.48 -13.71
CA ALA A 64 -5.52 9.46 -14.54
C ALA A 64 -4.86 8.79 -15.76
N LEU A 65 -4.17 7.67 -15.56
CA LEU A 65 -3.60 6.87 -16.66
C LEU A 65 -4.67 6.43 -17.65
N HIS A 66 -5.81 5.94 -17.15
CA HIS A 66 -6.92 5.49 -17.99
C HIS A 66 -7.51 6.61 -18.86
N ARG A 67 -7.42 7.86 -18.39
CA ARG A 67 -7.94 9.05 -19.07
C ARG A 67 -6.89 9.79 -19.91
N GLY A 68 -5.64 9.30 -19.95
CA GLY A 68 -4.54 10.01 -20.61
C GLY A 68 -4.20 11.36 -19.96
N GLN A 69 -4.45 11.50 -18.65
CA GLN A 69 -4.16 12.71 -17.89
C GLN A 69 -2.75 12.65 -17.27
N PRO A 70 -2.11 13.80 -16.98
CA PRO A 70 -0.88 13.85 -16.19
C PRO A 70 -1.05 13.10 -14.87
N ALA A 71 -0.08 12.26 -14.54
CA ALA A 71 -0.21 11.26 -13.48
C ALA A 71 0.98 11.23 -12.51
N GLU A 72 2.03 12.01 -12.77
CA GLU A 72 3.29 12.03 -12.03
C GLU A 72 3.05 12.38 -10.55
N ARG A 73 2.27 13.44 -10.29
CA ARG A 73 1.92 13.84 -8.92
C ARG A 73 1.09 12.77 -8.21
N LEU A 74 0.16 12.12 -8.93
CA LEU A 74 -0.70 11.08 -8.37
C LEU A 74 0.09 9.81 -8.05
N TRP A 75 1.09 9.48 -8.88
CA TRP A 75 2.03 8.42 -8.59
C TRP A 75 2.82 8.72 -7.30
N THR A 76 3.37 9.92 -7.14
CA THR A 76 4.08 10.31 -5.90
C THR A 76 3.17 10.17 -4.67
N VAL A 77 1.91 10.59 -4.76
CA VAL A 77 0.93 10.46 -3.68
C VAL A 77 0.64 8.99 -3.36
N ALA A 78 0.44 8.15 -4.38
CA ALA A 78 0.21 6.71 -4.20
C ALA A 78 1.40 6.00 -3.56
N VAL A 79 2.63 6.33 -3.97
CA VAL A 79 3.86 5.80 -3.38
C VAL A 79 3.97 6.21 -1.92
N ALA A 80 3.83 7.50 -1.60
CA ALA A 80 3.94 8.00 -0.22
C ALA A 80 2.90 7.37 0.72
N ALA A 81 1.64 7.27 0.28
CA ALA A 81 0.58 6.63 1.06
C ALA A 81 0.88 5.13 1.29
N THR A 82 1.39 4.43 0.27
CA THR A 82 1.76 3.02 0.38
C THR A 82 2.97 2.81 1.29
N GLU A 83 3.96 3.72 1.27
CA GLU A 83 5.11 3.68 2.17
C GLU A 83 4.70 3.87 3.62
N HIS A 84 3.77 4.79 3.89
CA HIS A 84 3.21 4.99 5.22
C HIS A 84 2.51 3.72 5.73
N TRP A 85 1.63 3.13 4.92
CA TRP A 85 1.00 1.84 5.25
C TRP A 85 2.04 0.76 5.52
N ARG A 86 3.03 0.60 4.64
CA ARG A 86 4.10 -0.37 4.79
C ARG A 86 4.91 -0.18 6.08
N ALA A 87 5.17 1.07 6.48
CA ALA A 87 5.87 1.38 7.72
C ALA A 87 5.05 0.98 8.95
N LEU A 88 3.74 1.25 8.96
CA LEU A 88 2.84 0.84 10.02
C LEU A 88 2.74 -0.69 10.13
N SER A 89 2.60 -1.39 9.01
CA SER A 89 2.53 -2.86 8.97
C SER A 89 3.76 -3.53 9.59
N LYS A 90 4.95 -2.93 9.46
CA LYS A 90 6.18 -3.45 10.11
C LYS A 90 6.11 -3.35 11.64
N ARG A 91 5.54 -2.26 12.17
CA ARG A 91 5.44 -2.06 13.63
C ARG A 91 4.46 -3.03 14.26
N THR A 92 3.35 -3.31 13.57
CA THR A 92 2.27 -4.17 14.08
C THR A 92 2.59 -5.67 13.93
N GLY A 93 3.49 -6.03 13.01
CA GLY A 93 3.96 -7.41 12.81
C GLY A 93 5.20 -7.81 13.63
N ALA A 94 5.83 -6.88 14.35
CA ALA A 94 6.94 -7.20 15.24
C ALA A 94 6.39 -7.83 16.53
N PRO A 95 6.93 -8.97 17.01
CA PRO A 95 6.57 -9.47 18.34
C PRO A 95 6.91 -8.39 19.36
N ALA A 96 5.93 -8.04 20.21
CA ALA A 96 6.14 -7.14 21.34
C ALA A 96 7.38 -7.61 22.10
N GLN A 97 8.47 -6.85 22.05
CA GLN A 97 9.63 -7.11 22.90
C GLN A 97 9.15 -7.03 24.35
N LEU A 98 9.12 -8.18 25.01
CA LEU A 98 8.93 -8.32 26.45
C LEU A 98 9.86 -7.32 27.14
N ALA A 99 9.26 -6.36 27.85
CA ALA A 99 9.98 -5.52 28.79
C ALA A 99 10.72 -6.44 29.79
N PRO A 100 11.97 -6.11 30.17
CA PRO A 100 12.69 -6.93 31.13
C PRO A 100 11.94 -6.90 32.46
N ALA A 101 11.65 -8.09 32.99
CA ALA A 101 11.12 -8.26 34.33
C ALA A 101 12.08 -7.57 35.32
N VAL A 102 11.61 -6.50 35.95
CA VAL A 102 12.27 -5.92 37.11
C VAL A 102 12.06 -6.91 38.25
N ALA A 103 13.09 -7.70 38.54
CA ALA A 103 13.19 -8.43 39.79
C ALA A 103 13.68 -7.44 40.86
N GLY A 104 12.79 -7.12 41.80
CA GLY A 104 13.08 -6.41 43.05
C GLY A 104 12.47 -7.18 44.20
#